data_AF-A0A815URV1-F1
#
_entry.id   AF-A0A815URV1-F1
#
_cell.length_a   1.000
_cell.length_b   1.000
_cell.length_c   1.000
_cell.angle_alpha   90.00
_cell.angle_beta   90.00
_cell.angle_gamma   90.00
#
_symmetry.space_group_name_H-M   'P 1'
#
loop_
_entity.id
_entity.type
_entity.pdbx_description
1 polymer ?
#
loop_
_entity_poly.entity_id
_entity_poly.type
_entity_poly.pdbx_seq_one_letter_code
_entity_poly.pdbx_strand_id
1 'polypeptide(L)'
;MQYKPSFVWILTVLIFSFVNNKTIAAKLHKNDDQTLVLNLFEGQPTRRNGVCGTYDASIYTCCNGALTLGSGKLCCGTTAYSSSLGTCCNGVFTLGHNQSCCGTTAYNPSMYSCCNGVLIAQKGLSCCGTTIYNSSIYTCCNNVLSSGSALECCGTEAYNSLYSTCCNGKVNSGSKQQCCGTETYDPSSYTCCHGKLNRGAKQQCCGMETYDPSYYTCCDGTINSGQKLQCCGKEGYDPYYRTCCNGTLNNGQKLHCCGKEGYDTYYRTCCDGTLSNGQKLQCCGKEGYDPYYRTCCNGTLNNGQKLHCCGKEGYDTYYRTCCDGTLNDGQKLQCCGTEGYDPYYRSCCNGKVSSKNGAGCGK
;
A
#
# COMPACT_ATOMS: atom_id res chain seq x y z
N MET A 1 44.97 55.03 -43.45
CA MET A 1 46.16 54.99 -42.57
C MET A 1 45.73 54.28 -41.29
N GLN A 2 46.06 52.99 -41.16
CA GLN A 2 47.07 52.45 -40.21
C GLN A 2 46.58 52.60 -38.74
N TYR A 3 46.33 51.58 -37.92
CA TYR A 3 47.12 50.37 -37.59
C TYR A 3 46.22 49.27 -36.95
N LYS A 4 46.55 47.99 -37.20
CA LYS A 4 46.16 46.78 -36.43
C LYS A 4 47.12 46.60 -35.24
N PRO A 5 46.73 45.94 -34.12
CA PRO A 5 47.01 44.49 -33.95
C PRO A 5 45.86 43.74 -33.23
N SER A 6 45.37 42.59 -33.73
CA SER A 6 45.86 41.20 -33.58
C SER A 6 45.42 40.51 -32.27
N PHE A 7 44.47 39.55 -32.43
CA PHE A 7 44.28 38.24 -31.75
C PHE A 7 44.43 38.18 -30.20
N VAL A 8 43.47 37.65 -29.43
CA VAL A 8 43.16 36.20 -29.31
C VAL A 8 41.71 36.00 -28.82
N TRP A 9 40.93 35.18 -29.53
CA TRP A 9 39.69 34.60 -29.03
C TRP A 9 40.03 33.39 -28.13
N ILE A 10 39.68 33.42 -26.85
CA ILE A 10 39.68 32.20 -26.02
C ILE A 10 38.26 31.63 -26.07
N LEU A 11 38.10 30.62 -26.92
CA LEU A 11 36.94 29.74 -26.99
C LEU A 11 36.89 28.90 -25.71
N THR A 12 36.02 29.21 -24.75
CA THR A 12 35.73 28.32 -23.63
C THR A 12 34.87 27.16 -24.13
N VAL A 13 35.50 26.04 -24.48
CA VAL A 13 34.80 24.79 -24.78
C VAL A 13 34.43 24.12 -23.45
N LEU A 14 33.14 24.15 -23.08
CA LEU A 14 32.60 23.33 -22.01
C LEU A 14 32.41 21.90 -22.52
N ILE A 15 33.29 20.98 -22.12
CA ILE A 15 33.11 19.54 -22.37
C ILE A 15 32.29 18.98 -21.21
N PHE A 16 31.07 18.52 -21.50
CA PHE A 16 30.26 17.75 -20.56
C PHE A 16 30.49 16.26 -20.82
N SER A 17 31.02 15.55 -19.82
CA SER A 17 31.10 14.09 -19.84
C SER A 17 30.21 13.53 -18.73
N PHE A 18 29.29 12.63 -19.10
CA PHE A 18 28.50 11.85 -18.15
C PHE A 18 29.29 10.61 -17.75
N VAL A 19 29.80 10.57 -16.52
CA VAL A 19 30.26 9.34 -15.88
C VAL A 19 29.56 9.25 -14.52
N ASN A 20 28.81 8.17 -14.29
CA ASN A 20 28.13 7.85 -13.03
C ASN A 20 27.11 8.88 -12.52
N ASN A 21 26.23 9.39 -13.40
CA ASN A 21 25.05 10.19 -13.01
C ASN A 21 25.36 11.47 -12.19
N LYS A 22 26.59 11.99 -12.29
CA LYS A 22 27.01 13.29 -11.76
C LYS A 22 27.47 14.20 -12.90
N THR A 23 26.98 15.44 -12.95
CA THR A 23 27.46 16.44 -13.91
C THR A 23 28.78 17.02 -13.40
N ILE A 24 29.87 16.80 -14.12
CA ILE A 24 31.18 17.36 -13.79
C ILE A 24 31.49 18.46 -14.82
N ALA A 25 31.73 19.69 -14.35
CA ALA A 25 32.24 20.77 -15.19
C ALA A 25 33.75 20.92 -14.95
N ALA A 26 34.53 20.95 -16.04
CA ALA A 26 35.97 21.22 -16.01
C ALA A 26 36.25 22.62 -16.57
N LYS A 27 37.12 23.38 -15.89
CA LYS A 27 37.66 24.64 -16.41
C LYS A 27 39.16 24.48 -16.65
N LEU A 28 39.59 24.65 -17.90
CA LEU A 28 41.01 24.65 -18.29
C LEU A 28 41.55 26.07 -18.18
N HIS A 29 42.61 26.26 -17.40
CA HIS A 29 43.45 27.45 -17.44
C HIS A 29 44.89 27.04 -17.76
N LYS A 30 45.57 27.88 -18.53
CA LYS A 30 47.00 27.76 -18.82
C LYS A 30 47.76 28.64 -17.83
N ASN A 31 48.65 28.06 -17.03
CA ASN A 31 49.63 28.83 -16.25
C ASN A 31 50.89 29.07 -17.09
N ASP A 32 51.70 30.04 -16.67
CA ASP A 32 52.85 30.58 -17.41
C ASP A 32 53.96 29.55 -17.73
N ASP A 33 53.91 28.35 -17.15
CA ASP A 33 54.82 27.22 -17.44
C ASP A 33 54.20 26.12 -18.35
N GLN A 34 53.22 26.46 -19.20
CA GLN A 34 52.63 25.60 -20.23
C GLN A 34 52.03 24.24 -19.80
N THR A 35 51.74 24.04 -18.51
CA THR A 35 51.00 22.87 -18.03
C THR A 35 49.50 23.17 -17.91
N LEU A 36 48.65 22.25 -18.41
CA LEU A 36 47.19 22.33 -18.32
C LEU A 36 46.72 21.68 -17.01
N VAL A 37 46.14 22.46 -16.11
CA VAL A 37 45.58 21.97 -14.84
C VAL A 37 44.08 21.77 -14.99
N LEU A 38 43.59 20.56 -14.68
CA LEU A 38 42.18 20.20 -14.72
C LEU A 38 41.60 20.24 -13.31
N ASN A 39 40.75 21.22 -13.00
CA ASN A 39 40.03 21.27 -11.73
C ASN A 39 38.60 20.72 -11.92
N LEU A 40 38.27 19.65 -11.19
CA LEU A 40 36.94 19.02 -11.18
C LEU A 40 36.17 19.49 -9.94
N PHE A 41 34.96 20.02 -10.11
CA PHE A 41 34.10 20.44 -9.00
C PHE A 41 32.77 19.67 -9.01
N GLU A 42 32.39 19.11 -7.87
CA GLU A 42 31.07 18.47 -7.65
C GLU A 42 30.12 19.47 -6.97
N GLY A 43 29.06 19.91 -7.65
CA GLY A 43 28.01 20.77 -7.08
C GLY A 43 26.61 20.24 -7.42
N GLN A 44 25.79 20.00 -6.40
CA GLN A 44 24.39 19.52 -6.53
C GLN A 44 23.44 20.65 -6.96
N PRO A 45 22.38 20.38 -7.76
CA PRO A 45 21.43 21.40 -8.21
C PRO A 45 20.28 21.58 -7.21
N THR A 46 19.84 22.81 -6.93
CA THR A 46 18.57 23.07 -6.23
C THR A 46 17.59 23.91 -7.03
N ARG A 47 16.32 23.64 -6.73
CA ARG A 47 15.09 23.76 -7.52
C ARG A 47 14.70 25.21 -7.89
N ARG A 48 14.09 25.35 -9.08
CA ARG A 48 13.44 26.58 -9.58
C ARG A 48 12.32 27.05 -8.64
N ASN A 49 12.57 28.19 -7.99
CA ASN A 49 11.74 29.40 -8.00
C ASN A 49 12.62 30.54 -7.43
N GLY A 50 13.01 31.53 -8.24
CA GLY A 50 13.90 32.64 -7.84
C GLY A 50 15.40 32.42 -8.08
N VAL A 51 15.79 32.09 -9.32
CA VAL A 51 17.09 31.46 -9.63
C VAL A 51 18.28 32.44 -9.61
N CYS A 52 19.16 32.32 -8.63
CA CYS A 52 20.58 32.68 -8.83
C CYS A 52 21.26 31.53 -9.57
N GLY A 53 22.21 31.83 -10.47
CA GLY A 53 22.95 30.83 -11.26
C GLY A 53 23.88 29.94 -10.43
N THR A 54 25.01 29.51 -10.97
CA THR A 54 26.02 28.77 -10.18
C THR A 54 26.78 29.72 -9.26
N TYR A 55 26.74 29.48 -7.95
CA TYR A 55 27.46 30.26 -6.94
C TYR A 55 28.00 29.35 -5.82
N ASP A 56 29.00 29.85 -5.08
CA ASP A 56 29.55 29.16 -3.92
C ASP A 56 28.67 29.41 -2.68
N ALA A 57 27.90 28.40 -2.27
CA ALA A 57 27.01 28.47 -1.12
C ALA A 57 27.73 28.57 0.24
N SER A 58 29.05 28.30 0.28
CA SER A 58 29.88 28.53 1.47
C SER A 58 30.27 30.00 1.66
N ILE A 59 30.11 30.82 0.62
CA ILE A 59 30.45 32.24 0.64
C ILE A 59 29.21 33.12 0.45
N TYR A 60 28.20 32.67 -0.31
CA TYR A 60 27.06 33.47 -0.71
C TYR A 60 25.72 32.81 -0.37
N THR A 61 24.70 33.64 -0.12
CA THR A 61 23.30 33.24 -0.03
C THR A 61 22.52 33.86 -1.19
N CYS A 62 21.69 33.05 -1.86
CA CYS A 62 20.77 33.51 -2.91
C CYS A 62 19.37 33.74 -2.35
N CYS A 63 18.83 34.95 -2.56
CA CYS A 63 17.45 35.29 -2.19
C CYS A 63 16.74 35.90 -3.40
N ASN A 64 15.72 35.21 -3.95
CA ASN A 64 14.93 35.65 -5.11
C ASN A 64 15.76 36.27 -6.25
N GLY A 65 16.87 35.61 -6.64
CA GLY A 65 17.74 36.06 -7.73
C GLY A 65 18.85 37.04 -7.35
N ALA A 66 18.90 37.53 -6.10
CA ALA A 66 19.98 38.36 -5.60
C ALA A 66 21.02 37.53 -4.80
N LEU A 67 22.30 37.65 -5.17
CA LEU A 67 23.42 37.06 -4.43
C LEU A 67 23.91 38.04 -3.35
N THR A 68 24.04 37.54 -2.13
CA THR A 68 24.49 38.30 -0.97
C THR A 68 25.64 37.60 -0.28
N LEU A 69 26.59 38.37 0.26
CA LEU A 69 27.76 37.84 0.95
C LEU A 69 27.39 37.25 2.32
N GLY A 70 27.88 36.04 2.61
CA GLY A 70 27.65 35.25 3.82
C GLY A 70 26.81 34.00 3.55
N SER A 71 27.28 32.83 3.99
CA SER A 71 26.60 31.55 3.89
C SER A 71 25.55 31.35 4.98
N GLY A 72 24.49 30.58 4.69
CA GLY A 72 23.52 30.11 5.68
C GLY A 72 22.56 31.19 6.21
N LYS A 73 22.38 32.29 5.46
CA LYS A 73 21.42 33.34 5.81
C LYS A 73 20.01 32.96 5.37
N LEU A 74 19.01 33.52 6.06
CA LEU A 74 17.60 33.42 5.69
C LEU A 74 17.26 34.48 4.64
N CYS A 75 16.21 34.23 3.86
CA CYS A 75 15.77 35.15 2.81
C CYS A 75 14.47 35.86 3.17
N CYS A 76 14.45 37.18 2.98
CA CYS A 76 13.28 38.03 3.03
C CYS A 76 13.14 38.79 1.71
N GLY A 77 12.33 38.27 0.79
CA GLY A 77 12.32 38.76 -0.58
C GLY A 77 13.70 38.58 -1.23
N THR A 78 14.32 39.68 -1.66
CA THR A 78 15.68 39.70 -2.25
C THR A 78 16.80 39.87 -1.21
N THR A 79 16.46 40.07 0.07
CA THR A 79 17.42 40.41 1.12
C THR A 79 17.78 39.17 1.94
N ALA A 80 19.07 38.89 2.06
CA ALA A 80 19.55 37.87 3.00
C ALA A 80 19.81 38.48 4.38
N TYR A 81 19.29 37.83 5.41
CA TYR A 81 19.40 38.27 6.79
C TYR A 81 19.68 37.10 7.74
N SER A 82 20.13 37.39 8.95
CA SER A 82 20.20 36.40 10.02
C SER A 82 18.99 36.56 10.92
N SER A 83 18.39 35.46 11.37
CA SER A 83 17.30 35.49 12.37
C SER A 83 17.73 36.15 13.69
N SER A 84 19.04 36.27 13.95
CA SER A 84 19.54 37.04 15.08
C SER A 84 19.44 38.56 14.87
N LEU A 85 19.28 39.08 13.65
CA LEU A 85 19.26 40.53 13.39
C LEU A 85 17.85 41.12 13.26
N GLY A 86 16.86 40.29 12.94
CA GLY A 86 15.54 40.80 12.61
C GLY A 86 14.56 39.72 12.16
N THR A 87 13.34 40.15 11.85
CA THR A 87 12.24 39.31 11.39
C THR A 87 11.80 39.73 10.00
N CYS A 88 11.44 38.76 9.15
CA CYS A 88 10.84 38.98 7.84
C CYS A 88 9.33 38.79 7.88
N CYS A 89 8.56 39.81 7.51
CA CYS A 89 7.11 39.77 7.47
C CYS A 89 6.60 40.02 6.05
N ASN A 90 6.09 38.98 5.39
CA ASN A 90 5.58 39.03 4.01
C ASN A 90 6.52 39.78 3.04
N GLY A 91 7.83 39.51 3.11
CA GLY A 91 8.84 40.10 2.23
C GLY A 91 9.42 41.44 2.70
N VAL A 92 8.95 41.98 3.83
CA VAL A 92 9.51 43.19 4.46
C VAL A 92 10.40 42.79 5.63
N PHE A 93 11.68 43.16 5.57
CA PHE A 93 12.64 42.89 6.64
C PHE A 93 12.65 44.04 7.66
N THR A 94 12.51 43.69 8.95
CA THR A 94 12.55 44.64 10.06
C THR A 94 13.66 44.26 11.04
N LEU A 95 14.47 45.24 11.45
CA LEU A 95 15.55 45.05 12.42
C LEU A 95 14.98 44.92 13.85
N GLY A 96 15.56 44.01 14.63
CA GLY A 96 15.33 43.86 16.07
C GLY A 96 14.88 42.45 16.51
N HIS A 97 15.00 42.20 17.81
CA HIS A 97 14.76 40.88 18.42
C HIS A 97 13.33 40.74 18.96
N ASN A 98 12.86 39.50 19.13
CA ASN A 98 11.56 39.15 19.72
C ASN A 98 10.35 39.75 18.97
N GLN A 99 10.39 39.76 17.64
CA GLN A 99 9.31 40.29 16.80
C GLN A 99 8.52 39.16 16.14
N SER A 100 7.20 39.30 16.12
CA SER A 100 6.28 38.49 15.32
C SER A 100 5.73 39.32 14.15
N CYS A 101 5.10 38.65 13.19
CA CYS A 101 4.54 39.30 12.02
C CYS A 101 3.02 39.47 12.11
N CYS A 102 2.56 40.66 11.75
CA CYS A 102 1.16 40.97 11.50
C CYS A 102 1.02 41.51 10.07
N GLY A 103 0.71 40.63 9.12
CA GLY A 103 0.82 40.97 7.70
C GLY A 103 2.26 41.31 7.33
N THR A 104 2.50 42.53 6.83
CA THR A 104 3.83 43.04 6.48
C THR A 104 4.56 43.70 7.65
N THR A 105 3.91 43.87 8.80
CA THR A 105 4.46 44.65 9.92
C THR A 105 5.03 43.73 10.99
N ALA A 106 6.30 43.93 11.32
CA ALA A 106 6.91 43.27 12.48
C ALA A 106 6.53 44.02 13.76
N TYR A 107 6.15 43.29 14.81
CA TYR A 107 5.72 43.85 16.08
C TYR A 107 6.24 43.07 17.27
N ASN A 108 6.36 43.72 18.43
CA ASN A 108 6.73 43.06 19.68
C ASN A 108 5.49 42.41 20.33
N PRO A 109 5.43 41.07 20.44
CA PRO A 109 4.29 40.35 21.03
C PRO A 109 4.07 40.62 22.52
N SER A 110 5.09 41.16 23.22
CA SER A 110 4.95 41.59 24.61
C SER A 110 4.18 42.90 24.77
N MET A 111 3.99 43.67 23.69
CA MET A 111 3.30 44.97 23.71
C MET A 111 2.04 45.00 22.86
N TYR A 112 2.02 44.26 21.74
CA TYR A 112 0.93 44.30 20.77
C TYR A 112 0.38 42.90 20.49
N SER A 113 -0.86 42.84 20.04
CA SER A 113 -1.49 41.65 19.46
C SER A 113 -1.77 41.87 17.96
N CYS A 114 -1.89 40.79 17.20
CA CYS A 114 -2.25 40.84 15.78
C CYS A 114 -3.57 40.12 15.51
N CYS A 115 -4.46 40.75 14.74
CA CYS A 115 -5.73 40.18 14.32
C CYS A 115 -5.99 40.41 12.83
N ASN A 116 -5.98 39.36 12.01
CA ASN A 116 -6.17 39.46 10.55
C ASN A 116 -5.37 40.60 9.89
N GLY A 117 -4.11 40.77 10.29
CA GLY A 117 -3.23 41.82 9.73
C GLY A 117 -3.36 43.19 10.39
N VAL A 118 -4.23 43.36 11.38
CA VAL A 118 -4.37 44.59 12.18
C VAL A 118 -3.61 44.47 13.50
N LEU A 119 -2.71 45.42 13.76
CA LEU A 119 -1.97 45.53 15.01
C LEU A 119 -2.77 46.28 16.07
N ILE A 120 -2.71 45.77 17.30
CA ILE A 120 -3.50 46.28 18.42
C ILE A 120 -2.56 46.61 19.57
N ALA A 121 -2.66 47.83 20.09
CA ALA A 121 -1.83 48.37 21.17
C ALA A 121 -2.20 47.83 22.57
N GLN A 122 -2.38 46.51 22.67
CA GLN A 122 -2.63 45.80 23.91
C GLN A 122 -2.13 44.37 23.79
N LYS A 123 -1.31 43.96 24.77
CA LYS A 123 -0.77 42.59 24.84
C LYS A 123 -1.82 41.60 25.32
N GLY A 124 -1.71 40.35 24.88
CA GLY A 124 -2.48 39.22 25.41
C GLY A 124 -3.94 39.16 24.96
N LEU A 125 -4.31 39.91 23.92
CA LEU A 125 -5.61 39.76 23.26
C LEU A 125 -5.52 38.72 22.14
N SER A 126 -6.61 37.96 21.98
CA SER A 126 -6.80 36.91 21.00
C SER A 126 -7.83 37.31 19.95
N CYS A 127 -7.93 36.50 18.89
CA CYS A 127 -8.80 36.78 17.74
C CYS A 127 -9.84 35.70 17.51
N CYS A 128 -11.08 36.14 17.29
CA CYS A 128 -12.21 35.32 16.95
C CYS A 128 -12.84 35.84 15.66
N GLY A 129 -12.53 35.22 14.52
CA GLY A 129 -12.81 35.82 13.23
C GLY A 129 -12.11 37.18 13.13
N THR A 130 -12.87 38.26 13.00
CA THR A 130 -12.37 39.66 12.98
C THR A 130 -12.43 40.36 14.33
N THR A 131 -12.98 39.70 15.36
CA THR A 131 -13.20 40.31 16.68
C THR A 131 -12.03 40.03 17.60
N ILE A 132 -11.56 41.08 18.25
CA ILE A 132 -10.49 41.02 19.23
C ILE A 132 -11.12 40.79 20.60
N TYR A 133 -10.57 39.87 21.39
CA TYR A 133 -11.11 39.55 22.70
C TYR A 133 -10.03 39.20 23.72
N ASN A 134 -10.38 39.32 25.00
CA ASN A 134 -9.56 38.87 26.10
C ASN A 134 -9.88 37.40 26.43
N SER A 135 -8.95 36.48 26.20
CA SER A 135 -9.15 35.04 26.45
C SER A 135 -9.31 34.67 27.92
N SER A 136 -8.99 35.59 28.84
CA SER A 136 -9.28 35.41 30.27
C SER A 136 -10.75 35.68 30.61
N ILE A 137 -11.54 36.23 29.69
CA ILE A 137 -12.96 36.57 29.90
C ILE A 137 -13.88 35.87 28.89
N TYR A 138 -13.41 35.63 27.66
CA TYR A 138 -14.21 35.05 26.59
C TYR A 138 -13.54 33.84 25.95
N THR A 139 -14.35 33.01 25.30
CA THR A 139 -13.93 31.87 24.50
C THR A 139 -14.45 32.04 23.06
N CYS A 140 -13.64 31.66 22.07
CA CYS A 140 -14.04 31.70 20.67
C CYS A 140 -14.26 30.30 20.12
N CYS A 141 -15.43 30.05 19.56
CA CYS A 141 -15.80 28.79 18.92
C CYS A 141 -16.28 29.05 17.49
N ASN A 142 -15.52 28.58 16.49
CA ASN A 142 -15.83 28.76 15.07
C ASN A 142 -16.26 30.20 14.71
N ASN A 143 -15.46 31.19 15.10
CA ASN A 143 -15.70 32.63 14.91
C ASN A 143 -16.89 33.23 15.69
N VAL A 144 -17.51 32.47 16.60
CA VAL A 144 -18.52 32.97 17.53
C VAL A 144 -17.86 33.19 18.90
N LEU A 145 -18.00 34.40 19.44
CA LEU A 145 -17.47 34.77 20.74
C LEU A 145 -18.51 34.49 21.82
N SER A 146 -18.12 33.76 22.87
CA SER A 146 -18.97 33.44 24.02
C SER A 146 -18.34 33.95 25.32
N SER A 147 -19.19 34.41 26.25
CA SER A 147 -18.76 34.85 27.58
C SER A 147 -18.31 33.66 28.43
N GLY A 148 -17.19 33.81 29.13
CA GLY A 148 -16.55 32.78 29.93
C GLY A 148 -15.20 32.37 29.33
N SER A 149 -14.20 32.22 30.19
CA SER A 149 -12.87 31.72 29.82
C SER A 149 -12.73 30.24 30.13
N ALA A 150 -11.77 29.60 29.46
CA ALA A 150 -11.48 28.17 29.61
C ALA A 150 -12.70 27.26 29.31
N LEU A 151 -13.59 27.70 28.43
CA LEU A 151 -14.67 26.85 27.90
C LEU A 151 -14.16 26.01 26.73
N GLU A 152 -14.81 24.88 26.49
CA GLU A 152 -14.60 24.04 25.31
C GLU A 152 -15.62 24.39 24.21
N CYS A 153 -15.33 24.00 22.97
CA CYS A 153 -16.20 24.30 21.83
C CYS A 153 -16.93 23.05 21.33
N CYS A 154 -18.24 23.18 21.16
CA CYS A 154 -19.11 22.23 20.47
C CYS A 154 -19.67 22.89 19.21
N GLY A 155 -18.93 22.79 18.10
CA GLY A 155 -19.23 23.61 16.92
C GLY A 155 -19.03 25.10 17.24
N THR A 156 -20.09 25.90 17.13
CA THR A 156 -20.07 27.34 17.45
C THR A 156 -20.41 27.65 18.92
N GLU A 157 -20.84 26.66 19.70
CA GLU A 157 -21.28 26.86 21.08
C GLU A 157 -20.13 26.59 22.05
N ALA A 158 -19.85 27.53 22.96
CA ALA A 158 -18.90 27.33 24.04
C ALA A 158 -19.60 26.70 25.26
N TYR A 159 -19.01 25.67 25.85
CA TYR A 159 -19.58 24.96 27.00
C TYR A 159 -18.53 24.64 28.06
N ASN A 160 -18.98 24.39 29.29
CA ASN A 160 -18.12 23.98 30.40
C ASN A 160 -18.11 22.45 30.52
N SER A 161 -16.97 21.81 30.28
CA SER A 161 -16.83 20.34 30.34
C SER A 161 -16.92 19.75 31.74
N LEU A 162 -16.91 20.57 32.80
CA LEU A 162 -17.24 20.13 34.16
C LEU A 162 -18.73 19.83 34.34
N TYR A 163 -19.61 20.43 33.53
CA TYR A 163 -21.06 20.32 33.67
C TYR A 163 -21.75 19.75 32.42
N SER A 164 -21.08 19.72 31.27
CA SER A 164 -21.69 19.37 29.99
C SER A 164 -20.76 18.54 29.12
N THR A 165 -21.32 17.88 28.12
CA THR A 165 -20.61 17.05 27.14
C THR A 165 -21.08 17.41 25.73
N CYS A 166 -20.16 17.57 24.78
CA CYS A 166 -20.50 17.77 23.37
C CYS A 166 -20.65 16.43 22.64
N CYS A 167 -21.79 16.21 21.98
CA CYS A 167 -22.04 15.05 21.12
C CYS A 167 -22.43 15.51 19.72
N ASN A 168 -21.59 15.23 18.72
CA ASN A 168 -21.81 15.58 17.31
C ASN A 168 -22.35 17.02 17.08
N GLY A 169 -21.77 18.00 17.77
CA GLY A 169 -22.14 19.42 17.61
C GLY A 169 -23.33 19.89 18.46
N LYS A 170 -23.87 19.03 19.34
CA LYS A 170 -24.88 19.39 20.34
C LYS A 170 -24.31 19.31 21.75
N VAL A 171 -24.47 20.38 22.54
CA VAL A 171 -24.13 20.40 23.96
C VAL A 171 -25.23 19.70 24.77
N ASN A 172 -24.83 18.76 25.63
CA ASN A 172 -25.72 18.02 26.52
C ASN A 172 -25.33 18.26 27.98
N SER A 173 -26.32 18.28 28.87
CA SER A 173 -26.10 18.40 30.32
C SER A 173 -25.46 17.14 30.90
N GLY A 174 -24.59 17.31 31.88
CA GLY A 174 -23.77 16.26 32.48
C GLY A 174 -22.38 16.20 31.87
N SER A 175 -21.35 16.13 32.72
CA SER A 175 -19.97 15.95 32.27
C SER A 175 -19.62 14.49 32.06
N LYS A 176 -18.64 14.26 31.17
CA LYS A 176 -18.04 12.95 30.88
C LYS A 176 -19.08 11.88 30.48
N GLN A 177 -20.16 12.31 29.82
CA GLN A 177 -21.19 11.39 29.34
C GLN A 177 -20.73 10.68 28.07
N GLN A 178 -21.31 9.52 27.77
CA GLN A 178 -21.07 8.83 26.50
C GLN A 178 -22.03 9.35 25.44
N CYS A 179 -21.55 9.48 24.21
CA CYS A 179 -22.35 9.98 23.09
C CYS A 179 -22.88 8.85 22.21
N CYS A 180 -24.13 8.97 21.78
CA CYS A 180 -24.73 8.19 20.71
C CYS A 180 -25.37 9.13 19.70
N GLY A 181 -24.67 9.40 18.60
CA GLY A 181 -25.07 10.48 17.69
C GLY A 181 -24.96 11.84 18.39
N THR A 182 -26.06 12.60 18.44
CA THR A 182 -26.13 13.92 19.07
C THR A 182 -26.52 13.88 20.55
N GLU A 183 -26.96 12.73 21.06
CA GLU A 183 -27.45 12.59 22.43
C GLU A 183 -26.42 11.91 23.32
N THR A 184 -26.48 12.20 24.61
CA THR A 184 -25.76 11.45 25.64
C THR A 184 -26.57 10.26 26.13
N TYR A 185 -25.90 9.22 26.63
CA TYR A 185 -26.57 8.07 27.24
C TYR A 185 -25.79 7.46 28.40
N ASP A 186 -26.52 6.74 29.26
CA ASP A 186 -25.96 5.92 30.32
C ASP A 186 -25.74 4.47 29.83
N PRO A 187 -24.47 4.01 29.69
CA PRO A 187 -24.16 2.63 29.30
C PRO A 187 -24.62 1.55 30.29
N SER A 188 -25.03 1.93 31.51
CA SER A 188 -25.65 1.01 32.48
C SER A 188 -27.10 0.66 32.13
N SER A 189 -27.73 1.44 31.25
CA SER A 189 -29.14 1.29 30.86
C SER A 189 -29.34 1.11 29.35
N TYR A 190 -28.39 1.58 28.53
CA TYR A 190 -28.50 1.60 27.06
C TYR A 190 -27.22 1.14 26.37
N THR A 191 -27.35 0.78 25.10
CA THR A 191 -26.25 0.49 24.18
C THR A 191 -26.43 1.30 22.91
N CYS A 192 -25.37 1.93 22.41
CA CYS A 192 -25.41 2.68 21.15
C CYS A 192 -24.93 1.82 19.98
N CYS A 193 -25.73 1.72 18.93
CA CYS A 193 -25.37 1.04 17.69
C CYS A 193 -25.56 1.98 16.50
N HIS A 194 -24.47 2.32 15.83
CA HIS A 194 -24.49 3.20 14.64
C HIS A 194 -25.29 4.50 14.85
N GLY A 195 -25.16 5.12 16.03
CA GLY A 195 -25.85 6.36 16.37
C GLY A 195 -27.31 6.21 16.81
N LYS A 196 -27.84 4.97 16.87
CA LYS A 196 -29.15 4.66 17.45
C LYS A 196 -28.98 4.13 18.87
N LEU A 197 -29.72 4.71 19.82
CA LEU A 197 -29.80 4.21 21.19
C LEU A 197 -30.76 3.04 21.28
N ASN A 198 -30.29 1.97 21.90
CA ASN A 198 -31.06 0.77 22.17
C ASN A 198 -31.09 0.47 23.66
N ARG A 199 -32.25 0.05 24.19
CA ARG A 199 -32.43 -0.22 25.61
C ARG A 199 -31.72 -1.52 26.01
N GLY A 200 -31.08 -1.51 27.17
CA GLY A 200 -30.33 -2.64 27.70
C GLY A 200 -28.83 -2.37 27.70
N ALA A 201 -28.20 -2.62 28.84
CA ALA A 201 -26.75 -2.60 28.97
C ALA A 201 -26.12 -3.89 28.46
N LYS A 202 -24.81 -3.79 28.17
CA LYS A 202 -23.95 -4.94 27.77
C LYS A 202 -24.44 -5.70 26.54
N GLN A 203 -25.29 -5.08 25.73
CA GLN A 203 -25.69 -5.65 24.45
C GLN A 203 -24.57 -5.45 23.42
N GLN A 204 -24.60 -6.24 22.36
CA GLN A 204 -23.71 -6.09 21.20
C GLN A 204 -24.50 -5.60 20.00
N CYS A 205 -23.82 -4.91 19.08
CA CYS A 205 -24.47 -4.40 17.87
C CYS A 205 -24.47 -5.45 16.75
N CYS A 206 -25.62 -5.59 16.09
CA CYS A 206 -25.76 -6.29 14.82
C CYS A 206 -26.43 -5.34 13.82
N GLY A 207 -25.61 -4.59 13.08
CA GLY A 207 -26.10 -3.44 12.32
C GLY A 207 -26.63 -2.34 13.26
N MET A 208 -27.86 -1.87 13.01
CA MET A 208 -28.53 -0.83 13.82
C MET A 208 -29.16 -1.38 15.11
N GLU A 209 -29.33 -2.70 15.20
CA GLU A 209 -30.01 -3.37 16.30
C GLU A 209 -29.01 -3.90 17.33
N THR A 210 -29.50 -4.17 18.52
CA THR A 210 -28.74 -4.81 19.60
C THR A 210 -29.17 -6.25 19.84
N TYR A 211 -28.24 -7.08 20.33
CA TYR A 211 -28.54 -8.42 20.81
C TYR A 211 -27.71 -8.77 22.05
N ASP A 212 -28.22 -9.70 22.86
CA ASP A 212 -27.48 -10.28 23.97
C ASP A 212 -26.61 -11.44 23.45
N PRO A 213 -25.28 -11.33 23.47
CA PRO A 213 -24.38 -12.39 23.00
C PRO A 213 -24.46 -13.68 23.83
N SER A 214 -25.10 -13.61 25.01
CA SER A 214 -25.42 -14.76 25.86
C SER A 214 -26.61 -15.57 25.34
N TYR A 215 -27.29 -15.15 24.27
CA TYR A 215 -28.38 -15.93 23.69
C TYR A 215 -28.34 -15.97 22.16
N TYR A 216 -27.71 -14.97 21.53
CA TYR A 216 -27.75 -14.79 20.09
C TYR A 216 -26.34 -14.56 19.51
N THR A 217 -26.23 -14.76 18.20
CA THR A 217 -25.02 -14.50 17.41
C THR A 217 -25.39 -13.63 16.20
N CYS A 218 -24.60 -12.60 15.90
CA CYS A 218 -24.78 -11.80 14.69
C CYS A 218 -23.97 -12.36 13.52
N CYS A 219 -24.62 -12.61 12.39
CA CYS A 219 -24.01 -13.06 11.15
C CYS A 219 -24.45 -12.14 10.00
N ASP A 220 -23.50 -11.43 9.39
CA ASP A 220 -23.74 -10.50 8.26
C ASP A 220 -24.98 -9.59 8.47
N GLY A 221 -25.04 -8.94 9.64
CA GLY A 221 -26.13 -8.04 10.02
C GLY A 221 -27.44 -8.72 10.42
N THR A 222 -27.48 -10.06 10.50
CA THR A 222 -28.66 -10.83 10.91
C THR A 222 -28.44 -11.49 12.28
N ILE A 223 -29.37 -11.29 13.22
CA ILE A 223 -29.32 -11.88 14.55
C ILE A 223 -29.87 -13.32 14.49
N ASN A 224 -29.07 -14.28 14.92
CA ASN A 224 -29.41 -15.70 14.93
C ASN A 224 -29.54 -16.22 16.37
N SER A 225 -30.54 -17.06 16.62
CA SER A 225 -30.76 -17.72 17.93
C SER A 225 -29.70 -18.77 18.19
N GLY A 226 -28.96 -18.63 19.29
CA GLY A 226 -27.87 -19.51 19.67
C GLY A 226 -26.61 -18.72 20.00
N GLN A 227 -25.91 -19.17 21.03
CA GLN A 227 -24.63 -18.60 21.44
C GLN A 227 -23.49 -19.17 20.61
N LYS A 228 -22.47 -18.35 20.33
CA LYS A 228 -21.19 -18.78 19.74
C LYS A 228 -21.34 -19.58 18.43
N LEU A 229 -22.38 -19.28 17.66
CA LEU A 229 -22.56 -19.88 16.34
C LEU A 229 -21.44 -19.42 15.40
N GLN A 230 -21.10 -20.26 14.42
CA GLN A 230 -20.29 -19.85 13.27
C GLN A 230 -21.21 -19.26 12.21
N CYS A 231 -20.69 -18.40 11.34
CA CYS A 231 -21.49 -17.74 10.31
C CYS A 231 -21.24 -18.31 8.92
N CYS A 232 -22.31 -18.57 8.19
CA CYS A 232 -22.30 -18.90 6.77
C CYS A 232 -23.15 -17.86 6.03
N GLY A 233 -22.52 -16.75 5.65
CA GLY A 233 -23.24 -15.54 5.25
C GLY A 233 -24.07 -14.99 6.42
N LYS A 234 -25.39 -14.88 6.23
CA LYS A 234 -26.34 -14.38 7.23
C LYS A 234 -26.81 -15.42 8.23
N GLU A 235 -26.58 -16.70 7.95
CA GLU A 235 -27.05 -17.80 8.80
C GLU A 235 -25.98 -18.19 9.83
N GLY A 236 -26.39 -18.23 11.09
CA GLY A 236 -25.62 -18.82 12.18
C GLY A 236 -25.81 -20.33 12.21
N TYR A 237 -24.73 -21.09 12.40
CA TYR A 237 -24.77 -22.55 12.49
C TYR A 237 -23.83 -23.07 13.57
N ASP A 238 -24.19 -24.22 14.13
CA ASP A 238 -23.30 -24.97 15.03
C ASP A 238 -22.38 -25.88 14.19
N PRO A 239 -21.05 -25.70 14.25
CA PRO A 239 -20.08 -26.49 13.50
C PRO A 239 -20.02 -27.97 13.92
N TYR A 240 -20.65 -28.33 15.04
CA TYR A 240 -20.81 -29.72 15.44
C TYR A 240 -21.79 -30.46 14.51
N TYR A 241 -22.85 -29.79 14.04
CA TYR A 241 -23.90 -30.44 13.24
C TYR A 241 -23.83 -30.10 11.75
N ARG A 242 -23.24 -28.96 11.38
CA ARG A 242 -23.25 -28.44 10.00
C ARG A 242 -21.89 -27.89 9.60
N THR A 243 -21.64 -27.83 8.30
CA THR A 243 -20.42 -27.27 7.71
C THR A 243 -20.79 -26.25 6.63
N CYS A 244 -20.15 -25.08 6.63
CA CYS A 244 -20.33 -24.08 5.57
C CYS A 244 -19.32 -24.29 4.45
N CYS A 245 -19.81 -24.51 3.23
CA CYS A 245 -18.99 -24.64 2.02
C CYS A 245 -19.37 -23.56 1.02
N ASN A 246 -18.46 -22.63 0.76
CA ASN A 246 -18.63 -21.52 -0.17
C ASN A 246 -19.99 -20.80 -0.06
N GLY A 247 -20.38 -20.46 1.18
CA GLY A 247 -21.63 -19.78 1.49
C GLY A 247 -22.88 -20.66 1.51
N THR A 248 -22.75 -21.98 1.42
CA THR A 248 -23.87 -22.94 1.52
C THR A 248 -23.69 -23.84 2.75
N LEU A 249 -24.74 -23.96 3.57
CA LEU A 249 -24.74 -24.83 4.74
C LEU A 249 -25.08 -26.26 4.37
N ASN A 250 -24.19 -27.18 4.75
CA ASN A 250 -24.31 -28.60 4.54
C ASN A 250 -24.53 -29.31 5.88
N ASN A 251 -25.41 -30.30 5.90
CA ASN A 251 -25.68 -31.12 7.09
C ASN A 251 -24.58 -32.17 7.25
N GLY A 252 -23.94 -32.19 8.41
CA GLY A 252 -22.82 -33.09 8.68
C GLY A 252 -21.67 -32.35 9.36
N GLN A 253 -21.04 -33.07 10.29
CA GLN A 253 -19.89 -32.61 11.04
C GLN A 253 -18.62 -32.70 10.19
N LYS A 254 -17.76 -31.67 10.24
CA LYS A 254 -16.39 -31.69 9.68
C LYS A 254 -16.33 -32.19 8.22
N LEU A 255 -17.31 -31.79 7.40
CA LEU A 255 -17.30 -32.14 6.00
C LEU A 255 -16.14 -31.42 5.28
N HIS A 256 -15.58 -32.06 4.27
CA HIS A 256 -14.72 -31.39 3.31
C HIS A 256 -15.57 -30.69 2.26
N CYS A 257 -15.08 -29.60 1.66
CA CYS A 257 -15.84 -28.84 0.68
C CYS A 257 -15.36 -29.10 -0.75
N CYS A 258 -16.31 -29.36 -1.65
CA CYS A 258 -16.12 -29.40 -3.09
C CYS A 258 -17.03 -28.32 -3.70
N GLY A 259 -16.49 -27.11 -3.90
CA GLY A 259 -17.31 -25.95 -4.21
C GLY A 259 -18.28 -25.62 -3.08
N LYS A 260 -19.59 -25.70 -3.35
CA LYS A 260 -20.66 -25.45 -2.36
C LYS A 260 -21.10 -26.72 -1.62
N GLU A 261 -20.71 -27.90 -2.09
CA GLU A 261 -21.12 -29.16 -1.51
C GLU A 261 -20.14 -29.64 -0.44
N GLY A 262 -20.67 -29.98 0.73
CA GLY A 262 -19.95 -30.67 1.77
C GLY A 262 -19.98 -32.18 1.53
N TYR A 263 -18.85 -32.86 1.70
CA TYR A 263 -18.74 -34.30 1.53
C TYR A 263 -17.84 -34.93 2.59
N ASP A 264 -18.11 -36.20 2.88
CA ASP A 264 -17.24 -37.03 3.71
C ASP A 264 -16.18 -37.72 2.82
N THR A 265 -14.91 -37.47 3.13
CA THR A 265 -13.75 -38.05 2.42
C THR A 265 -13.67 -39.57 2.48
N TYR A 266 -14.38 -40.20 3.42
CA TYR A 266 -14.48 -41.65 3.49
C TYR A 266 -15.24 -42.23 2.30
N TYR A 267 -16.31 -41.55 1.84
CA TYR A 267 -17.20 -42.05 0.79
C TYR A 267 -16.98 -41.39 -0.57
N ARG A 268 -16.38 -40.19 -0.60
CA ARG A 268 -16.28 -39.38 -1.81
C ARG A 268 -14.94 -38.66 -1.91
N THR A 269 -14.55 -38.33 -3.14
CA THR A 269 -13.36 -37.55 -3.46
C THR A 269 -13.74 -36.38 -4.36
N CYS A 270 -13.19 -35.18 -4.11
CA CYS A 270 -13.38 -34.01 -4.97
C CYS A 270 -12.22 -33.88 -5.96
N CYS A 271 -12.52 -33.89 -7.25
CA CYS A 271 -11.56 -33.74 -8.34
C CYS A 271 -11.95 -32.53 -9.20
N ASP A 272 -11.10 -31.49 -9.19
CA ASP A 272 -11.31 -30.24 -9.94
C ASP A 272 -12.75 -29.70 -9.85
N GLY A 273 -13.26 -29.62 -8.61
CA GLY A 273 -14.60 -29.12 -8.30
C GLY A 273 -15.74 -30.11 -8.55
N THR A 274 -15.45 -31.35 -8.95
CA THR A 274 -16.45 -32.40 -9.22
C THR A 274 -16.34 -33.51 -8.18
N LEU A 275 -17.46 -33.92 -7.58
CA LEU A 275 -17.49 -35.04 -6.63
C LEU A 275 -17.58 -36.39 -7.34
N SER A 276 -16.71 -37.31 -6.94
CA SER A 276 -16.72 -38.71 -7.37
C SER A 276 -17.03 -39.63 -6.18
N ASN A 277 -17.89 -40.63 -6.41
CA ASN A 277 -18.25 -41.63 -5.41
C ASN A 277 -17.16 -42.70 -5.32
N GLY A 278 -16.59 -42.89 -4.13
CA GLY A 278 -15.56 -43.88 -3.87
C GLY A 278 -14.56 -43.40 -2.82
N GLN A 279 -14.02 -44.35 -2.08
CA GLN A 279 -13.00 -44.11 -1.07
C GLN A 279 -11.62 -44.04 -1.73
N LYS A 280 -10.78 -43.08 -1.31
CA LYS A 280 -9.35 -42.98 -1.71
C LYS A 280 -9.14 -42.97 -3.24
N LEU A 281 -10.06 -42.39 -3.99
CA LEU A 281 -9.89 -42.22 -5.43
C LEU A 281 -8.74 -41.25 -5.72
N GLN A 282 -8.04 -41.48 -6.82
CA GLN A 282 -7.10 -40.52 -7.41
C GLN A 282 -7.84 -39.67 -8.45
N CYS A 283 -7.34 -38.47 -8.74
CA CYS A 283 -7.98 -37.58 -9.71
C CYS A 283 -7.29 -37.64 -11.07
N CYS A 284 -8.09 -37.75 -12.14
CA CYS A 284 -7.68 -37.56 -13.52
C CYS A 284 -8.53 -36.42 -14.12
N GLY A 285 -8.04 -35.18 -13.99
CA GLY A 285 -8.86 -33.99 -14.24
C GLY A 285 -10.03 -33.93 -13.25
N LYS A 286 -11.26 -33.93 -13.77
CA LYS A 286 -12.50 -33.88 -12.99
C LYS A 286 -12.99 -35.25 -12.51
N GLU A 287 -12.44 -36.33 -13.03
CA GLU A 287 -12.89 -37.68 -12.72
C GLU A 287 -12.03 -38.31 -11.62
N GLY A 288 -12.69 -38.84 -10.58
CA GLY A 288 -12.07 -39.71 -9.61
C GLY A 288 -12.00 -41.15 -10.12
N TYR A 289 -10.86 -41.80 -9.97
CA TYR A 289 -10.66 -43.18 -10.38
C TYR A 289 -9.93 -44.00 -9.31
N ASP A 290 -10.20 -45.30 -9.29
CA ASP A 290 -9.48 -46.25 -8.45
C ASP A 290 -8.18 -46.67 -9.15
N PRO A 291 -6.99 -46.35 -8.59
CA PRO A 291 -5.69 -46.68 -9.19
C PRO A 291 -5.41 -48.18 -9.26
N TYR A 292 -6.21 -49.01 -8.58
CA TYR A 292 -6.11 -50.47 -8.71
C TYR A 292 -6.60 -50.95 -10.08
N TYR A 293 -7.62 -50.31 -10.67
CA TYR A 293 -8.23 -50.76 -11.93
C TYR A 293 -7.86 -49.88 -13.14
N ARG A 294 -7.46 -48.64 -12.91
CA ARG A 294 -7.23 -47.65 -13.98
C ARG A 294 -5.98 -46.83 -13.73
N THR A 295 -5.42 -46.28 -14.82
CA THR A 295 -4.27 -45.39 -14.79
C THR A 295 -4.60 -44.10 -15.54
N CYS A 296 -4.24 -42.94 -14.99
CA CYS A 296 -4.40 -41.64 -15.66
C CYS A 296 -3.12 -41.28 -16.44
N CYS A 297 -3.24 -41.06 -17.74
CA CYS A 297 -2.15 -40.62 -18.61
C CYS A 297 -2.52 -39.30 -19.29
N ASN A 298 -1.79 -38.22 -18.97
CA ASN A 298 -2.03 -36.86 -19.50
C ASN A 298 -3.52 -36.46 -19.53
N GLY A 299 -4.21 -36.68 -18.41
CA GLY A 299 -5.63 -36.34 -18.24
C GLY A 299 -6.62 -37.30 -18.89
N THR A 300 -6.17 -38.45 -19.40
CA THR A 300 -7.02 -39.49 -19.98
C THR A 300 -6.97 -40.77 -19.14
N LEU A 301 -8.13 -41.31 -18.77
CA LEU A 301 -8.21 -42.58 -18.04
C LEU A 301 -8.03 -43.77 -18.98
N ASN A 302 -7.15 -44.68 -18.59
CA ASN A 302 -6.88 -45.92 -19.29
C ASN A 302 -7.25 -47.11 -18.39
N ASN A 303 -7.90 -48.13 -18.97
CA ASN A 303 -8.23 -49.37 -18.26
C ASN A 303 -6.97 -50.22 -18.10
N GLY A 304 -6.63 -50.57 -16.86
CA GLY A 304 -5.44 -51.34 -16.55
C GLY A 304 -4.69 -50.76 -15.35
N GLN A 305 -4.14 -51.67 -14.55
CA GLN A 305 -3.38 -51.36 -13.36
C GLN A 305 -1.94 -50.98 -13.73
N LYS A 306 -1.39 -49.93 -13.10
CA LYS A 306 0.05 -49.57 -13.18
C LYS A 306 0.58 -49.49 -14.62
N LEU A 307 -0.22 -48.97 -15.54
CA LEU A 307 0.21 -48.76 -16.91
C LEU A 307 1.29 -47.69 -16.96
N HIS A 308 2.24 -47.82 -17.88
CA HIS A 308 3.12 -46.72 -18.27
C HIS A 308 2.40 -45.80 -19.25
N CYS A 309 2.74 -44.52 -19.28
CA CYS A 309 2.08 -43.56 -20.15
C CYS A 309 2.94 -43.21 -21.37
N CYS A 310 2.34 -43.29 -22.55
CA CYS A 310 2.86 -42.76 -23.80
C CYS A 310 1.90 -41.66 -24.29
N GLY A 311 2.19 -40.41 -23.91
CA GLY A 311 1.23 -39.33 -24.08
C GLY A 311 -0.04 -39.57 -23.26
N LYS A 312 -1.20 -39.70 -23.94
CA LYS A 312 -2.50 -39.97 -23.32
C LYS A 312 -2.82 -41.46 -23.20
N GLU A 313 -2.08 -42.32 -23.89
CA GLU A 313 -2.32 -43.76 -23.90
C GLU A 313 -1.52 -44.46 -22.81
N GLY A 314 -2.21 -45.30 -22.05
CA GLY A 314 -1.60 -46.21 -21.09
C GLY A 314 -1.22 -47.53 -21.77
N TYR A 315 -0.04 -48.05 -21.47
CA TYR A 315 0.46 -49.30 -22.03
C TYR A 315 1.19 -50.15 -20.99
N ASP A 316 1.18 -51.47 -21.21
CA ASP A 316 1.97 -52.42 -20.46
C ASP A 316 3.34 -52.59 -21.12
N THR A 317 4.41 -52.34 -20.36
CA THR A 317 5.81 -52.43 -20.83
C THR A 317 6.24 -53.85 -21.18
N TYR A 318 5.46 -54.85 -20.78
CA TYR A 318 5.68 -56.23 -21.20
C TYR A 318 5.38 -56.42 -22.69
N TYR A 319 4.36 -55.76 -23.23
CA TYR A 319 3.91 -55.96 -24.62
C TYR A 319 4.33 -54.83 -25.57
N ARG A 320 4.57 -53.62 -25.05
CA ARG A 320 4.78 -52.41 -25.86
C ARG A 320 5.89 -51.53 -25.31
N THR A 321 6.47 -50.72 -26.19
CA THR A 321 7.50 -49.73 -25.86
C THR A 321 7.09 -48.34 -26.39
N CYS A 322 7.24 -47.29 -25.60
CA CYS A 322 6.98 -45.91 -26.03
C CYS A 322 8.29 -45.25 -26.49
N CYS A 323 8.30 -44.74 -27.73
CA CYS A 323 9.44 -44.05 -28.33
C CYS A 323 8.99 -42.68 -28.85
N ASP A 324 9.57 -41.60 -28.32
CA ASP A 324 9.21 -40.20 -28.63
C ASP A 324 7.70 -39.94 -28.74
N GLY A 325 6.93 -40.48 -27.78
CA GLY A 325 5.48 -40.32 -27.72
C GLY A 325 4.67 -41.23 -28.64
N THR A 326 5.31 -42.14 -29.36
CA THR A 326 4.67 -43.15 -30.23
C THR A 326 4.78 -44.55 -29.62
N LEU A 327 3.65 -45.26 -29.57
CA LEU A 327 3.59 -46.65 -29.09
C LEU A 327 4.01 -47.63 -30.18
N ASN A 328 4.94 -48.52 -29.82
CA ASN A 328 5.45 -49.58 -30.68
C ASN A 328 5.13 -50.94 -30.06
N ASP A 329 4.59 -51.86 -30.87
CA ASP A 329 4.31 -53.25 -30.46
C ASP A 329 5.62 -54.04 -30.36
N GLY A 330 5.91 -54.59 -29.18
CA GLY A 330 7.12 -55.35 -28.92
C GLY A 330 7.72 -55.08 -27.54
N GLN A 331 8.26 -56.15 -26.95
CA GLN A 331 8.93 -56.12 -25.66
C GLN A 331 10.39 -55.66 -25.81
N LYS A 332 10.87 -54.83 -24.86
CA LYS A 332 12.30 -54.44 -24.75
C LYS A 332 12.89 -53.85 -26.05
N LEU A 333 12.08 -53.13 -26.84
CA LEU A 333 12.58 -52.43 -28.01
C LEU A 333 13.50 -51.28 -27.58
N GLN A 334 14.51 -50.97 -28.40
CA GLN A 334 15.23 -49.70 -28.31
C GLN A 334 14.58 -48.67 -29.22
N CYS A 335 14.69 -47.39 -28.87
CA CYS A 335 14.07 -46.30 -29.62
C CYS A 335 15.05 -45.68 -30.61
N CYS A 336 14.58 -45.43 -31.83
CA CYS A 336 15.24 -44.66 -32.87
C CYS A 336 14.27 -43.55 -33.33
N GLY A 337 14.29 -42.41 -32.64
CA GLY A 337 13.21 -41.43 -32.76
C GLY A 337 11.89 -42.03 -32.26
N THR A 338 10.84 -41.96 -33.10
CA THR A 338 9.52 -42.52 -32.79
C THR A 338 9.40 -44.04 -33.03
N GLU A 339 10.35 -44.65 -33.75
CA GLU A 339 10.30 -46.06 -34.12
C GLU A 339 11.05 -46.94 -33.11
N GLY A 340 10.38 -47.98 -32.60
CA GLY A 340 10.98 -49.00 -31.76
C GLY A 340 11.57 -50.15 -32.59
N TYR A 341 12.77 -50.60 -32.25
CA TYR A 341 13.43 -51.71 -32.94
C TYR A 341 14.05 -52.72 -31.98
N ASP A 342 14.07 -53.99 -32.37
CA ASP A 342 14.79 -55.04 -31.63
C ASP A 342 16.30 -54.88 -31.86
N PRO A 343 17.08 -54.55 -30.82
CA PRO A 343 18.52 -54.32 -30.95
C PRO A 343 19.30 -55.60 -31.28
N TYR A 344 18.70 -56.79 -31.24
CA TYR A 344 19.34 -58.02 -31.70
C TYR A 344 19.45 -58.03 -33.24
N TYR A 345 18.35 -57.73 -33.94
CA TYR A 345 18.26 -57.82 -35.41
C TYR A 345 18.54 -56.50 -36.15
N ARG A 346 18.34 -55.35 -35.51
CA ARG A 346 18.39 -54.02 -36.14
C ARG A 346 19.24 -53.03 -35.35
N SER A 347 19.61 -51.91 -35.98
CA SER A 347 20.37 -50.81 -35.37
C SER A 347 19.80 -49.44 -35.78
N CYS A 348 19.93 -48.45 -34.90
CA CYS A 348 19.57 -47.05 -35.21
C CYS A 348 20.74 -46.29 -35.82
N CYS A 349 20.55 -45.72 -37.01
CA CYS A 349 21.55 -44.90 -37.71
C CYS A 349 20.91 -43.57 -38.12
N ASN A 350 21.41 -42.43 -37.61
CA ASN A 350 20.91 -41.08 -37.92
C ASN A 350 19.38 -40.94 -37.79
N GLY A 351 18.78 -41.55 -36.76
CA GLY A 351 17.34 -41.51 -36.51
C GLY A 351 16.51 -42.43 -37.40
N LYS A 352 17.13 -43.35 -38.16
CA LYS A 352 16.43 -44.39 -38.94
C LYS A 352 16.86 -45.80 -38.53
N VAL A 353 15.89 -46.71 -38.44
CA VAL A 353 16.14 -48.13 -38.14
C VAL A 353 16.65 -48.84 -39.40
N SER A 354 17.77 -49.56 -39.28
CA SER A 354 18.40 -50.32 -40.37
C SER A 354 18.66 -51.79 -39.96
N SER A 355 18.64 -52.71 -40.93
CA SER A 355 18.95 -54.14 -40.72
C SER A 355 20.45 -54.33 -40.47
N LYS A 356 20.82 -55.13 -39.47
CA LYS A 356 22.25 -55.43 -39.22
C LYS A 356 22.90 -56.29 -40.32
N ASN A 357 22.09 -57.00 -41.12
CA ASN A 357 22.58 -57.91 -42.16
C ASN A 357 22.86 -57.20 -43.51
N GLY A 358 22.73 -55.88 -43.58
CA GLY A 358 23.07 -55.09 -44.76
C GLY A 358 23.67 -53.76 -44.37
N ALA A 359 25.00 -53.65 -44.49
CA ALA A 359 25.81 -52.44 -44.26
C ALA A 359 25.51 -51.72 -42.92
N GLY A 360 26.29 -52.03 -41.88
CA GLY A 360 26.27 -51.27 -40.62
C GLY A 360 26.42 -49.76 -40.86
N CYS A 361 25.79 -48.94 -40.00
CA CYS A 361 25.63 -47.49 -40.14
C CYS A 361 26.75 -46.85 -40.98
N GLY A 362 26.46 -46.66 -42.27
CA GLY A 362 27.39 -46.02 -43.19
C GLY A 362 27.74 -44.64 -42.65
N LYS A 363 29.05 -44.40 -42.50
CA LYS A 363 29.64 -43.14 -42.02
C LYS A 363 29.08 -41.92 -42.73
#